data_AF-A0A923Z1W1-F1
#
_entry.id   AF-A0A923Z1W1-F1
#
_cell.length_a   1.000
_cell.length_b   1.000
_cell.length_c   1.000
_cell.angle_alpha   90.00
_cell.angle_beta   90.00
_cell.angle_gamma   90.00
#
_symmetry.space_group_name_H-M   'P 1'
#
loop_
_entity.id
_entity.type
_entity.pdbx_description
1 polymer ?
#
loop_
_entity_poly.entity_id
_entity_poly.type
_entity_poly.pdbx_seq_one_letter_code
_entity_poly.pdbx_strand_id
1 'polypeptide(L)'
;MRAFALVAAAGLMLDLALFAGLISAGTPAGIAALASGTAANALVYFVSVRRIFHCRADFLVGLFGLYLCWQAASVAASAYAVERMVAAGIVPMGAKLLILPVTFPANYVVMSALTARWNNACRNAAA
;
A
#
# COMPACT_ATOMS: atom_id res chain seq x y z
N MET A 1 13.00 3.93 10.28
CA MET A 1 11.79 4.76 10.03
C MET A 1 11.91 5.69 8.81
N ARG A 2 12.96 6.51 8.66
CA ARG A 2 13.12 7.44 7.51
C ARG A 2 13.10 6.77 6.12
N ALA A 3 13.76 5.63 5.97
CA ALA A 3 13.78 4.88 4.71
C ALA A 3 12.39 4.37 4.29
N PHE A 4 11.54 4.01 5.25
CA PHE A 4 10.19 3.53 5.00
C PHE A 4 9.27 4.67 4.53
N ALA A 5 9.38 5.85 5.16
CA ALA A 5 8.65 7.05 4.74
C ALA A 5 9.03 7.48 3.31
N LEU A 6 10.32 7.41 2.94
CA LEU A 6 10.78 7.72 1.58
C LEU A 6 10.24 6.74 0.53
N VAL A 7 10.25 5.43 0.83
CA VAL A 7 9.72 4.41 -0.08
C VAL A 7 8.20 4.54 -0.21
N ALA A 8 7.50 4.83 0.89
CA ALA A 8 6.06 5.10 0.88
C ALA A 8 5.71 6.37 0.10
N ALA A 9 6.49 7.44 0.23
CA ALA A 9 6.30 8.67 -0.53
C ALA A 9 6.54 8.46 -2.04
N ALA A 10 7.57 7.69 -2.40
CA ALA A 10 7.82 7.34 -3.80
C ALA A 10 6.68 6.47 -4.39
N GLY A 11 6.20 5.50 -3.61
CA GLY A 11 5.02 4.69 -3.99
C GLY A 11 3.77 5.56 -4.18
N LEU A 12 3.54 6.53 -3.29
CA LEU A 12 2.43 7.47 -3.39
C LEU A 12 2.51 8.35 -4.64
N MET A 13 3.68 8.91 -4.95
CA MET A 13 3.84 9.73 -6.15
C MET A 13 3.58 8.93 -7.42
N LEU A 14 4.06 7.67 -7.47
CA LEU A 14 3.78 6.78 -8.59
C LEU A 14 2.29 6.45 -8.70
N ASP A 15 1.64 6.15 -7.58
CA ASP A 15 0.21 5.85 -7.52
C ASP A 15 -0.65 7.03 -8.03
N LEU A 16 -0.30 8.25 -7.62
CA LEU A 16 -0.97 9.46 -8.09
C LEU A 16 -0.71 9.72 -9.59
N ALA A 17 0.53 9.55 -10.05
CA ALA A 17 0.88 9.74 -11.45
C ALA A 17 0.17 8.73 -12.37
N LEU A 18 0.17 7.45 -12.02
CA LEU A 18 -0.52 6.39 -12.77
C LEU A 18 -2.03 6.60 -12.78
N PHE A 19 -2.61 6.97 -11.64
CA PHE A 19 -4.03 7.26 -11.55
C PHE A 19 -4.43 8.46 -12.39
N ALA A 20 -3.67 9.56 -12.32
CA ALA A 20 -3.93 10.73 -13.15
C ALA A 20 -3.85 10.38 -14.65
N GLY A 21 -2.85 9.59 -15.04
CA GLY A 21 -2.73 9.07 -16.42
C GLY A 21 -3.94 8.24 -16.83
N LEU A 22 -4.36 7.28 -16.01
CA LEU A 22 -5.50 6.40 -16.29
C LEU A 22 -6.83 7.17 -16.36
N ILE A 23 -7.05 8.12 -15.46
CA ILE A 23 -8.23 9.01 -15.48
C ILE A 23 -8.22 9.87 -16.75
N SER A 24 -7.06 10.42 -17.14
CA SER A 24 -6.94 11.23 -18.37
C SER A 24 -7.18 10.41 -19.65
N ALA A 25 -6.94 9.10 -19.61
CA ALA A 25 -7.27 8.17 -20.68
C ALA A 25 -8.77 7.75 -20.70
N GLY A 26 -9.60 8.30 -19.81
CA GLY A 26 -11.04 7.98 -19.71
C GLY A 26 -11.34 6.70 -18.95
N THR A 27 -10.37 6.15 -18.22
CA THR A 27 -10.58 4.91 -17.44
C THR A 27 -11.51 5.20 -16.25
N PRO A 28 -12.48 4.30 -15.93
CA PRO A 28 -13.31 4.43 -14.74
C PRO A 28 -12.47 4.54 -13.47
N ALA A 29 -12.89 5.41 -12.54
CA ALA A 29 -12.10 5.74 -11.36
C ALA A 29 -11.79 4.53 -10.46
N GLY A 30 -12.72 3.58 -10.33
CA GLY A 30 -12.47 2.33 -9.58
C GLY A 30 -11.35 1.50 -10.19
N ILE A 31 -11.39 1.27 -11.50
CA ILE A 31 -10.36 0.51 -12.24
C ILE A 31 -9.02 1.25 -12.21
N ALA A 32 -9.03 2.56 -12.41
CA ALA A 32 -7.84 3.40 -12.34
C ALA A 32 -7.19 3.31 -10.95
N ALA A 33 -7.97 3.38 -9.88
CA ALA A 33 -7.50 3.28 -8.50
C ALA A 33 -6.94 1.89 -8.19
N LEU A 34 -7.59 0.84 -8.68
CA LEU A 34 -7.15 -0.54 -8.48
C LEU A 34 -5.83 -0.82 -9.21
N ALA A 35 -5.72 -0.42 -10.48
CA ALA A 35 -4.52 -0.61 -11.28
C ALA A 35 -3.32 0.19 -10.74
N SER A 36 -3.54 1.48 -10.45
CA SER A 36 -2.49 2.35 -9.89
C SER A 36 -2.04 1.91 -8.51
N GLY A 37 -2.98 1.60 -7.61
CA GLY A 37 -2.68 1.15 -6.25
C GLY A 37 -1.97 -0.20 -6.22
N THR A 38 -2.34 -1.13 -7.10
CA THR A 38 -1.66 -2.42 -7.24
C THR A 38 -0.23 -2.24 -7.74
N ALA A 39 -0.01 -1.44 -8.78
CA ALA A 39 1.31 -1.18 -9.34
C ALA A 39 2.24 -0.50 -8.32
N ALA A 40 1.74 0.51 -7.60
CA ALA A 40 2.50 1.21 -6.58
C ALA A 40 2.86 0.30 -5.40
N ASN A 41 1.90 -0.49 -4.90
CA ASN A 41 2.15 -1.42 -3.80
C ASN A 41 3.10 -2.56 -4.19
N ALA A 42 3.04 -3.06 -5.43
CA ALA A 42 3.99 -4.03 -5.93
C ALA A 42 5.42 -3.47 -5.93
N LEU A 43 5.60 -2.22 -6.35
CA LEU A 43 6.92 -1.58 -6.38
C LEU A 43 7.46 -1.32 -4.96
N VAL A 44 6.62 -0.77 -4.07
CA VAL A 44 6.94 -0.59 -2.64
C VAL A 44 7.31 -1.92 -2.01
N TYR A 45 6.60 -3.00 -2.34
CA TYR A 45 6.92 -4.35 -1.90
C TYR A 45 8.31 -4.78 -2.38
N PHE A 46 8.60 -4.75 -3.69
CA PHE A 46 9.90 -5.15 -4.23
C PHE A 46 11.08 -4.37 -3.61
N VAL A 47 10.91 -3.07 -3.38
CA VAL A 47 11.93 -2.22 -2.76
C VAL A 47 12.08 -2.53 -1.27
N SER A 48 10.96 -2.72 -0.57
CA SER A 48 10.95 -3.06 0.86
C SER A 48 11.57 -4.44 1.08
N VAL A 49 11.24 -5.43 0.27
CA VAL A 49 11.79 -6.78 0.33
C VAL A 49 13.29 -6.76 0.20
N ARG A 50 13.82 -6.09 -0.83
CA ARG A 50 15.27 -6.02 -1.07
C ARG A 50 16.05 -5.36 0.08
N ARG A 51 15.45 -4.40 0.80
CA ARG A 51 16.11 -3.72 1.93
C ARG A 51 15.94 -4.45 3.26
N ILE A 52 14.85 -5.18 3.44
CA ILE A 52 14.42 -5.67 4.75
C ILE A 52 14.71 -7.18 4.90
N PHE A 53 14.81 -7.94 3.81
CA PHE A 53 15.04 -9.41 3.83
C PHE A 53 16.52 -9.80 4.06
N HIS A 54 17.33 -8.93 4.66
CA HIS A 54 18.70 -9.30 5.05
C HIS A 54 18.75 -10.18 6.34
N CYS A 55 17.61 -10.37 7.03
CA CYS A 55 17.51 -11.27 8.18
C CYS A 55 16.73 -12.56 7.80
N ARG A 56 17.43 -13.71 7.81
CA ARG A 56 16.98 -15.13 7.74
C ARG A 56 15.63 -15.42 7.04
N ALA A 57 15.73 -16.04 5.86
CA ALA A 57 14.65 -16.30 4.90
C ALA A 57 13.46 -17.16 5.39
N ASP A 58 13.60 -17.96 6.45
CA ASP A 58 12.64 -19.04 6.74
C ASP A 58 11.36 -18.60 7.47
N PHE A 59 11.36 -17.44 8.14
CA PHE A 59 10.18 -16.93 8.88
C PHE A 59 9.36 -15.89 8.09
N LEU A 60 9.77 -15.56 6.86
CA LEU A 60 9.23 -14.42 6.12
C LEU A 60 8.03 -14.75 5.24
N VAL A 61 7.80 -16.00 4.85
CA VAL A 61 6.74 -16.36 3.89
C VAL A 61 5.33 -16.16 4.50
N GLY A 62 5.14 -16.50 5.79
CA GLY A 62 3.86 -16.34 6.47
C GLY A 62 3.48 -14.87 6.72
N LEU A 63 4.43 -14.06 7.21
CA LEU A 63 4.22 -12.61 7.34
C LEU A 63 4.03 -11.93 5.99
N PHE A 64 4.71 -12.43 4.95
CA PHE A 64 4.55 -11.95 3.59
C PHE A 64 3.14 -12.24 3.05
N GLY A 65 2.60 -13.44 3.27
CA GLY A 65 1.23 -13.76 2.90
C GLY A 65 0.21 -12.83 3.58
N LEU A 66 0.38 -12.57 4.87
CA LEU A 66 -0.49 -11.63 5.60
C LEU A 66 -0.39 -10.20 5.05
N TYR A 67 0.83 -9.76 4.69
CA TYR A 67 1.06 -8.46 4.06
C TYR A 67 0.37 -8.34 2.70
N LEU A 68 0.46 -9.37 1.85
CA LEU A 68 -0.24 -9.43 0.56
C LEU A 68 -1.75 -9.39 0.73
N CYS A 69 -2.30 -10.18 1.64
CA CYS A 69 -3.74 -10.19 1.93
C CYS A 69 -4.22 -8.81 2.40
N TRP A 70 -3.46 -8.17 3.29
CA TRP A 70 -3.77 -6.82 3.75
C TRP A 70 -3.72 -5.80 2.62
N GLN A 71 -2.68 -5.83 1.78
CA GLN A 71 -2.56 -4.89 0.66
C GLN A 71 -3.63 -5.10 -0.40
N ALA A 72 -3.98 -6.34 -0.73
CA ALA A 72 -5.07 -6.64 -1.65
C ALA A 72 -6.40 -6.09 -1.12
N ALA A 73 -6.70 -6.32 0.17
CA ALA A 73 -7.89 -5.79 0.81
C ALA A 73 -7.89 -4.26 0.86
N SER A 74 -6.75 -3.64 1.19
CA SER A 74 -6.60 -2.18 1.27
C SER A 74 -6.80 -1.53 -0.10
N VAL A 75 -6.18 -2.06 -1.16
CA VAL A 75 -6.35 -1.56 -2.54
C VAL A 75 -7.79 -1.71 -2.98
N ALA A 76 -8.40 -2.89 -2.79
CA ALA A 76 -9.79 -3.13 -3.17
C ALA A 76 -10.76 -2.19 -2.42
N ALA A 77 -10.58 -2.03 -1.11
CA ALA A 77 -11.38 -1.11 -0.31
C ALA A 77 -11.21 0.34 -0.75
N SER A 78 -9.98 0.75 -1.06
CA SER A 78 -9.69 2.11 -1.54
C SER A 78 -10.29 2.38 -2.92
N ALA A 79 -10.20 1.42 -3.84
CA ALA A 79 -10.78 1.52 -5.18
C ALA A 79 -12.31 1.62 -5.10
N TYR A 80 -12.95 0.77 -4.30
CA TYR A 80 -14.39 0.82 -4.08
C TYR A 80 -14.82 2.16 -3.45
N ALA A 81 -14.11 2.65 -2.44
CA ALA A 81 -14.43 3.92 -1.81
C ALA A 81 -14.23 5.12 -2.76
N VAL A 82 -13.16 5.13 -3.57
CA VAL A 82 -12.95 6.15 -4.61
C VAL A 82 -14.08 6.12 -5.63
N GLU A 83 -14.49 4.94 -6.09
CA GLU A 83 -15.60 4.79 -7.03
C GLU A 83 -16.92 5.30 -6.45
N ARG A 84 -17.22 5.01 -5.18
CA ARG A 84 -18.43 5.50 -4.49
C ARG A 84 -18.41 7.02 -4.30
N MET A 85 -17.25 7.60 -3.99
CA MET A 85 -17.07 9.05 -3.90
C MET A 85 -17.25 9.73 -5.27
N VAL A 86 -16.73 9.14 -6.34
CA VAL A 86 -16.91 9.64 -7.70
C VAL A 86 -18.37 9.53 -8.14
N ALA A 87 -19.04 8.42 -7.82
CA ALA A 87 -20.48 8.25 -8.07
C ALA A 87 -21.33 9.28 -7.29
N ALA A 88 -20.85 9.78 -6.16
CA ALA A 88 -21.48 10.86 -5.39
C ALA A 88 -21.17 12.27 -5.94
N GLY A 89 -20.46 12.37 -7.07
CA GLY A 89 -20.14 13.64 -7.74
C GLY A 89 -18.81 14.27 -7.35
N ILE A 90 -17.98 13.60 -6.53
CA ILE A 90 -16.64 14.10 -6.20
C ILE A 90 -15.70 13.86 -7.39
N VAL A 91 -14.91 14.87 -7.76
CA VAL A 91 -13.90 14.71 -8.82
C VAL A 91 -12.91 13.58 -8.47
N PRO A 92 -12.49 12.72 -9.43
CA PRO A 92 -11.68 11.54 -9.14
C PRO A 92 -10.40 11.79 -8.33
N MET A 93 -9.72 12.91 -8.62
CA MET A 93 -8.53 13.31 -7.87
C MET A 93 -8.86 13.73 -6.43
N GLY A 94 -10.01 14.38 -6.22
CA GLY A 94 -10.50 14.76 -4.90
C GLY A 94 -10.89 13.55 -4.05
N ALA A 95 -11.55 12.56 -4.66
CA ALA A 95 -11.86 11.28 -4.00
C ALA A 95 -10.58 10.55 -3.54
N LYS A 96 -9.55 10.53 -4.39
CA LYS A 96 -8.25 9.93 -4.05
C LYS A 96 -7.50 10.73 -2.98
N LEU A 97 -7.61 12.07 -2.95
CA LEU A 97 -7.04 12.89 -1.88
C LEU A 97 -7.75 12.73 -0.53
N LEU A 98 -9.08 12.60 -0.55
CA LEU A 98 -9.90 12.40 0.64
C LEU A 98 -9.65 11.04 1.32
N ILE A 99 -9.31 10.02 0.54
CA ILE A 99 -9.08 8.69 1.10
C ILE A 99 -7.67 8.52 1.70
N LEU A 100 -6.69 9.31 1.25
CA LEU A 100 -5.32 9.28 1.75
C LEU A 100 -5.17 9.44 3.27
N PRO A 101 -5.81 10.42 3.94
CA PRO A 101 -5.74 10.55 5.39
C PRO A 101 -6.35 9.37 6.15
N VAL A 102 -7.12 8.50 5.48
CA VAL A 102 -7.66 7.27 6.09
C VAL A 102 -6.76 6.07 5.80
N THR A 103 -6.29 5.91 4.56
CA THR A 103 -5.47 4.77 4.14
C THR A 103 -4.04 4.84 4.67
N PHE A 104 -3.45 6.03 4.80
CA PHE A 104 -2.10 6.19 5.35
C PHE A 104 -1.97 5.73 6.81
N PRO A 105 -2.81 6.19 7.75
CA PRO A 105 -2.75 5.73 9.13
C PRO A 105 -3.05 4.23 9.25
N ALA A 106 -4.03 3.73 8.50
CA ALA A 106 -4.37 2.30 8.51
C ALA A 106 -3.17 1.44 8.07
N ASN A 107 -2.51 1.82 6.97
CA ASN A 107 -1.30 1.13 6.53
C ASN A 107 -0.14 1.31 7.51
N TYR A 108 0.00 2.48 8.14
CA TYR A 108 1.05 2.70 9.15
C TYR A 108 0.87 1.82 10.38
N VAL A 109 -0.35 1.74 10.93
CA VAL A 109 -0.68 0.89 12.08
C VAL A 109 -0.37 -0.56 11.76
N VAL A 110 -0.84 -1.07 10.61
CA VAL A 110 -0.59 -2.46 10.23
C VAL A 110 0.89 -2.74 10.01
N MET A 111 1.62 -1.86 9.33
CA MET A 111 3.05 -2.05 9.13
C MET A 111 3.80 -2.01 10.46
N SER A 112 3.42 -1.12 11.38
CA SER A 112 4.03 -1.04 12.71
C SER A 112 3.80 -2.31 13.53
N ALA A 113 2.58 -2.87 13.47
CA ALA A 113 2.22 -4.10 14.16
C ALA A 113 2.96 -5.33 13.58
N LEU A 114 3.06 -5.42 12.25
CA LEU A 114 3.85 -6.44 11.55
C LEU A 114 5.33 -6.36 11.94
N THR A 115 5.89 -5.16 11.94
CA THR A 115 7.31 -4.93 12.29
C THR A 115 7.58 -5.26 13.77
N ALA A 116 6.66 -4.91 14.67
CA ALA A 116 6.76 -5.25 16.10
C ALA A 116 6.70 -6.77 16.34
N ARG A 117 5.76 -7.46 15.67
CA ARG A 117 5.67 -8.93 15.72
C ARG A 117 6.94 -9.59 15.18
N TRP A 118 7.51 -9.04 14.12
CA TRP A 118 8.75 -9.54 13.56
C TRP A 118 9.95 -9.37 14.49
N ASN A 119 10.15 -8.18 15.07
CA ASN A 119 11.24 -7.95 16.03
C ASN A 119 11.19 -8.90 17.23
N ASN A 120 9.99 -9.26 17.69
CA ASN A 120 9.80 -10.22 18.77
C ASN A 120 10.13 -11.65 18.32
N ALA A 121 9.70 -12.05 17.11
CA ALA A 121 10.03 -13.36 16.55
C ALA A 121 11.54 -13.55 16.33
N CYS A 122 12.25 -12.54 15.81
CA CYS A 122 13.71 -12.59 15.64
C CYS A 122 14.46 -12.69 16.98
N ARG A 123 13.99 -12.00 18.03
CA ARG A 123 14.57 -12.12 19.39
C ARG A 123 14.37 -13.51 19.97
N ASN A 124 13.17 -14.07 19.85
CA ASN A 124 12.86 -15.38 20.41
C ASN A 124 13.57 -16.54 19.70
N ALA A 125 13.96 -16.37 18.43
CA ALA A 125 14.75 -17.35 17.68
C ALA A 125 16.27 -17.25 17.91
N ALA A 126 16.73 -16.24 18.66
CA ALA A 126 18.14 -16.02 18.99
C ALA A 126 18.46 -16.30 20.48
N ALA A 127 17.44 -16.64 21.27
CA ALA A 127 17.54 -17.12 22.65
C ALA A 127 17.39 -18.64 22.69
#